data_AF-A0A7S1IRC1-F1
#
_entry.id   AF-A0A7S1IRC1-F1
#
_cell.length_a   1.000
_cell.length_b   1.000
_cell.length_c   1.000
_cell.angle_alpha   90.00
_cell.angle_beta   90.00
_cell.angle_gamma   90.00
#
_symmetry.space_group_name_H-M   'P 1'
#
loop_
_entity.id
_entity.type
_entity.pdbx_description
1 polymer ?
#
loop_
_entity_poly.entity_id
_entity_poly.type
_entity_poly.pdbx_seq_one_letter_code
_entity_poly.pdbx_strand_id
1 'polypeptide(L)'
;MELPAVLCPAHPEFWTQFYAKGGTGERTYEWFMGFEGYWPALQPLLKAEDRLLHPGCGNSLFSTEVLTADDCPTGLSIVNCDLCNSVIELMSEQLQTWSPSVQERTSFVVQDVCAMTF
;
A
#
# COMPACT_ATOMS: atom_id res chain seq x y z
N MET A 1 -7.52 15.46 34.27
CA MET A 1 -7.92 14.94 32.95
C MET A 1 -6.71 15.09 32.06
N GLU A 2 -5.91 14.04 31.92
CA GLU A 2 -4.74 14.07 31.05
C GLU A 2 -5.22 14.11 29.59
N LEU A 3 -4.68 15.03 28.80
CA LEU A 3 -4.88 15.04 27.37
C LEU A 3 -4.31 13.71 26.83
N PRO A 4 -5.05 12.93 26.02
CA PRO A 4 -4.48 11.74 25.42
C PRO A 4 -3.23 12.16 24.66
N ALA A 5 -2.09 11.55 24.98
CA ALA A 5 -0.83 11.84 24.31
C ALA A 5 -1.08 11.75 22.80
N VAL A 6 -0.79 12.83 22.07
CA VAL A 6 -0.82 12.79 20.61
C VAL A 6 0.18 11.71 20.21
N LEU A 7 -0.33 10.57 19.76
CA LEU A 7 0.51 9.46 19.36
C LEU A 7 1.35 9.91 18.17
N CYS A 8 2.66 9.63 18.23
CA CYS A 8 3.58 9.92 17.15
C CYS A 8 3.31 8.98 15.96
N PRO A 9 3.44 9.41 14.69
CA PRO A 9 3.32 8.52 13.52
C PRO A 9 4.30 7.33 13.52
N ALA A 10 5.38 7.40 14.30
CA ALA A 10 6.28 6.26 14.52
C ALA A 10 5.68 5.16 15.41
N HIS A 11 4.55 5.42 16.07
CA HIS A 11 3.88 4.46 16.95
C HIS A 11 2.71 3.79 16.20
N PRO A 12 2.63 2.44 16.15
CA PRO A 12 1.59 1.74 15.37
C PRO A 12 0.16 2.15 15.71
N GLU A 13 -0.13 2.36 16.99
CA GLU A 13 -1.45 2.79 17.47
C GLU A 13 -1.92 4.14 16.87
N PHE A 14 -0.99 5.02 16.45
CA PHE A 14 -1.36 6.23 15.73
C PHE A 14 -2.14 5.88 14.45
N TRP A 15 -1.64 4.92 13.68
CA TRP A 15 -2.23 4.52 12.39
C TRP A 15 -3.55 3.81 12.57
N THR A 16 -3.68 2.95 13.59
CA THR A 16 -4.96 2.34 13.97
C THR A 16 -6.02 3.41 14.20
N GLN A 17 -5.70 4.45 14.98
CA GLN A 17 -6.64 5.54 15.27
C GLN A 17 -6.87 6.46 14.07
N PHE A 18 -5.84 6.72 13.28
CA PHE A 18 -5.92 7.52 12.06
C PHE A 18 -6.92 6.89 11.09
N TYR A 19 -6.77 5.61 10.76
CA TYR A 19 -7.66 4.91 9.84
C TYR A 19 -9.05 4.65 10.44
N ALA A 20 -9.17 4.39 11.75
CA ALA A 20 -10.48 4.28 12.41
C ALA A 20 -11.31 5.57 12.34
N LYS A 21 -10.66 6.74 12.22
CA LYS A 21 -11.32 8.04 12.06
C LYS A 21 -11.55 8.43 10.59
N GLY A 22 -11.33 7.51 9.66
CA GLY A 22 -11.46 7.75 8.22
C GLY A 22 -10.21 8.30 7.55
N GLY A 23 -9.05 8.24 8.20
CA GLY A 23 -7.78 8.70 7.65
C GLY A 23 -7.80 10.20 7.34
N THR A 24 -7.47 10.55 6.09
CA THR A 24 -7.59 11.94 5.58
C THR A 24 -9.04 12.34 5.25
N GLY A 25 -10.01 11.43 5.41
CA GLY A 25 -11.38 11.56 4.91
C GLY A 25 -11.54 11.08 3.47
N GLU A 26 -10.43 10.81 2.78
CA GLU A 26 -10.41 10.22 1.44
C GLU A 26 -10.27 8.70 1.54
N ARG A 27 -10.87 7.98 0.58
CA ARG A 27 -10.78 6.52 0.52
C ARG A 27 -9.34 6.04 0.28
N THR A 28 -8.58 6.80 -0.50
CA THR A 28 -7.19 6.52 -0.88
C THR A 28 -6.37 7.79 -0.72
N TYR A 29 -5.10 7.68 -0.34
CA TYR A 29 -4.24 8.84 -0.14
C TYR A 29 -2.77 8.53 -0.41
N GLU A 30 -2.06 9.50 -0.99
CA GLU A 30 -0.62 9.44 -1.25
C GLU A 30 0.09 10.51 -0.42
N TRP A 31 1.09 10.12 0.37
CA TRP A 31 1.76 11.03 1.31
C TRP A 31 2.72 12.03 0.67
N PHE A 32 3.48 11.58 -0.33
CA PHE A 32 4.54 12.40 -0.94
C PHE A 32 4.24 12.70 -2.40
N MET A 33 4.10 11.64 -3.20
CA MET A 33 4.00 11.70 -4.64
C MET A 33 3.20 10.48 -5.12
N GLY A 34 2.33 10.67 -6.10
CA GLY A 34 1.57 9.57 -6.70
C GLY A 34 2.35 8.83 -7.79
N PHE A 35 1.69 7.87 -8.42
CA PHE A 35 2.25 7.05 -9.50
C PHE A 35 2.97 7.87 -10.58
N GLU A 36 2.36 8.93 -11.09
CA GLU A 36 2.91 9.74 -12.20
C GLU A 36 4.31 10.29 -11.91
N GLY A 37 4.60 10.59 -10.65
CA GLY A 37 5.90 11.14 -10.28
C GLY A 37 6.99 10.08 -10.08
N TYR A 38 6.62 8.87 -9.67
CA TYR A 38 7.57 7.76 -9.48
C TYR A 38 7.77 6.92 -10.75
N TRP A 39 6.74 6.77 -11.58
CA TRP A 39 6.75 5.85 -12.72
C TRP A 39 7.94 6.06 -13.68
N PRO A 40 8.30 7.29 -14.09
CA PRO A 40 9.41 7.49 -15.02
C PRO A 40 10.76 6.98 -14.51
N ALA A 41 10.94 6.94 -13.18
CA ALA A 41 12.17 6.44 -12.56
C ALA A 41 12.09 4.94 -12.23
N LEU A 42 10.91 4.43 -11.87
CA LEU A 42 10.71 3.03 -11.50
C LEU A 42 10.65 2.12 -12.72
N GLN A 43 9.89 2.50 -13.75
CA GLN A 43 9.58 1.66 -14.92
C GLN A 43 10.82 1.05 -15.59
N PRO A 44 11.93 1.79 -15.81
CA PRO A 44 13.11 1.23 -16.49
C PRO A 44 13.84 0.15 -15.67
N LEU A 45 13.54 0.03 -14.37
CA LEU A 45 14.18 -0.92 -13.46
C LEU A 45 13.39 -2.23 -13.34
N LEU A 46 12.12 -2.24 -13.74
CA LEU A 46 11.22 -3.37 -13.58
C LEU A 46 11.45 -4.44 -14.65
N LYS A 47 11.34 -5.70 -14.24
CA LYS A 47 11.40 -6.88 -15.11
C LYS A 47 10.10 -7.67 -15.06
N ALA A 48 9.90 -8.50 -16.09
CA ALA A 48 8.69 -9.28 -16.30
C ALA A 48 8.31 -10.23 -15.17
N GLU A 49 9.24 -10.64 -14.29
CA GLU A 49 8.98 -11.62 -13.23
C GLU A 49 9.38 -11.07 -11.85
N ASP A 50 9.58 -9.76 -11.74
CA ASP A 50 9.91 -9.15 -10.46
C ASP A 50 8.76 -9.33 -9.46
N ARG A 51 9.15 -9.61 -8.22
CA ARG A 51 8.25 -9.68 -7.06
C ARG A 51 8.58 -8.51 -6.16
N LEU A 52 7.76 -7.47 -6.24
CA LEU A 52 7.97 -6.23 -5.51
C LEU A 52 7.33 -6.29 -4.13
N LEU A 53 7.97 -5.64 -3.18
CA LEU A 53 7.42 -5.38 -1.85
C LEU A 53 7.13 -3.87 -1.72
N HIS A 54 5.92 -3.52 -1.31
CA HIS A 54 5.50 -2.15 -1.01
C HIS A 54 5.23 -2.00 0.49
N PRO A 55 6.25 -1.63 1.29
CA PRO A 55 6.14 -1.54 2.73
C PRO A 55 5.52 -0.22 3.18
N GLY A 56 4.68 -0.28 4.22
CA GLY A 56 3.93 0.88 4.72
C GLY A 56 2.94 1.38 3.67
N CYS A 57 2.23 0.46 3.02
CA CYS A 57 1.40 0.78 1.87
C CYS A 57 0.21 1.70 2.20
N GLY A 58 -0.24 1.73 3.47
CA GLY A 58 -1.43 2.45 3.87
C GLY A 58 -2.62 2.15 2.94
N ASN A 59 -3.33 3.21 2.54
CA ASN A 59 -4.40 3.18 1.56
C ASN A 59 -3.98 3.76 0.19
N SER A 60 -2.72 3.58 -0.17
CA SER A 60 -2.15 3.99 -1.47
C SER A 60 -2.73 3.16 -2.63
N LEU A 61 -2.89 3.80 -3.79
CA LEU A 61 -3.26 3.12 -5.04
C LEU A 61 -2.06 2.72 -5.88
N PHE A 62 -0.85 3.08 -5.44
CA PHE A 62 0.37 2.96 -6.23
C PHE A 62 0.58 1.57 -6.85
N SER A 63 0.40 0.50 -6.08
CA SER A 63 0.58 -0.87 -6.60
C SER A 63 -0.38 -1.20 -7.75
N THR A 64 -1.60 -0.69 -7.68
CA THR A 64 -2.62 -0.94 -8.69
C THR A 64 -2.35 -0.14 -9.93
N GLU A 65 -2.01 1.14 -9.77
CA GLU A 65 -1.62 2.02 -10.87
C GLU A 65 -0.43 1.43 -11.64
N VAL A 66 0.59 0.93 -10.94
CA VAL A 66 1.72 0.18 -11.53
C VAL A 66 1.22 -1.00 -12.35
N LEU A 67 0.39 -1.89 -11.77
CA LEU A 67 -0.06 -3.11 -12.45
C LEU A 67 -1.01 -2.86 -13.63
N THR A 68 -1.63 -1.68 -13.69
CA THR A 68 -2.53 -1.26 -14.77
C THR A 68 -1.87 -0.36 -15.81
N ALA A 69 -0.61 0.04 -15.60
CA ALA A 69 0.11 0.84 -16.58
C ALA A 69 0.34 0.06 -17.88
N ASP A 70 0.17 0.72 -19.02
CA ASP A 70 0.25 0.10 -20.35
C ASP A 70 1.62 -0.56 -20.62
N ASP A 71 2.68 -0.02 -20.03
CA ASP A 71 4.06 -0.46 -20.13
C ASP A 71 4.53 -1.28 -18.91
N CYS A 72 3.60 -1.72 -18.05
CA CYS A 72 3.89 -2.64 -16.95
C CYS A 72 4.27 -4.02 -17.48
N PRO A 73 5.38 -4.62 -17.01
CA PRO A 73 5.70 -6.02 -17.33
C PRO A 73 4.60 -6.99 -16.86
N THR A 74 4.26 -7.99 -17.68
CA THR A 74 3.04 -8.79 -17.50
C THR A 74 3.08 -9.76 -16.31
N GLY A 75 4.23 -10.34 -15.97
CA GLY A 75 4.39 -11.27 -14.84
C GLY A 75 4.83 -10.64 -13.53
N LEU A 76 4.93 -9.30 -13.48
CA LEU A 76 5.30 -8.58 -12.27
C LEU A 76 4.20 -8.73 -11.22
N SER A 77 4.58 -8.96 -9.98
CA SER A 77 3.66 -9.06 -8.84
C SER A 77 4.08 -8.16 -7.69
N ILE A 78 3.12 -7.67 -6.92
CA ILE A 78 3.36 -6.74 -5.82
C ILE A 78 2.71 -7.28 -4.55
N VAL A 79 3.47 -7.31 -3.46
CA VAL A 79 2.93 -7.54 -2.10
C VAL A 79 2.95 -6.21 -1.38
N ASN A 80 1.78 -5.75 -0.99
CA ASN A 80 1.60 -4.56 -0.16
C ASN A 80 1.56 -4.99 1.30
N CYS A 81 2.32 -4.34 2.16
CA CYS A 81 2.24 -4.61 3.59
C CYS A 81 2.19 -3.36 4.45
N ASP A 82 1.45 -3.47 5.55
CA ASP A 82 1.34 -2.44 6.57
C ASP A 82 1.22 -3.10 7.95
N LEU A 83 1.61 -2.36 8.99
CA LEU A 83 1.42 -2.78 10.39
C LEU A 83 -0.06 -2.64 10.82
N CYS A 84 -0.80 -1.76 10.15
CA CYS A 84 -2.16 -1.41 10.53
C CYS A 84 -3.18 -2.39 9.94
N ASN A 85 -3.81 -3.22 10.79
CA ASN A 85 -4.81 -4.18 10.33
C ASN A 85 -6.00 -3.52 9.61
N SER A 86 -6.51 -2.41 10.13
CA SER A 86 -7.70 -1.75 9.57
C SER A 86 -7.49 -1.23 8.15
N VAL A 87 -6.29 -0.75 7.81
CA VAL A 87 -6.01 -0.32 6.44
C VAL A 87 -5.81 -1.50 5.49
N ILE A 88 -5.23 -2.60 5.97
CA ILE A 88 -5.09 -3.82 5.17
C ILE A 88 -6.46 -4.44 4.89
N GLU A 89 -7.36 -4.48 5.86
CA GLU A 89 -8.75 -4.92 5.64
C GLU A 89 -9.46 -4.05 4.59
N LEU A 90 -9.39 -2.72 4.76
CA LEU A 90 -9.94 -1.76 3.79
C LEU A 90 -9.42 -2.01 2.36
N MET A 91 -8.11 -2.16 2.21
CA MET A 91 -7.50 -2.35 0.89
C MET A 91 -7.77 -3.75 0.33
N SER A 92 -7.88 -4.77 1.17
CA SER A 92 -8.27 -6.13 0.76
C SER A 92 -9.71 -6.20 0.26
N GLU A 93 -10.62 -5.46 0.89
CA GLU A 93 -11.99 -5.29 0.39
C GLU A 93 -12.02 -4.53 -0.93
N GLN A 94 -11.22 -3.47 -1.04
CA GLN A 94 -11.10 -2.69 -2.27
C GLN A 94 -10.53 -3.52 -3.43
N LEU A 95 -9.57 -4.40 -3.16
CA LEU A 95 -8.99 -5.33 -4.14
C LEU A 95 -10.06 -6.16 -4.85
N GLN A 96 -11.12 -6.57 -4.15
CA GLN A 96 -12.23 -7.35 -4.74
C GLN A 96 -12.97 -6.61 -5.86
N THR A 97 -12.84 -5.28 -5.91
CA THR A 97 -13.47 -4.43 -6.93
C THR A 97 -12.60 -4.23 -8.17
N TRP A 98 -11.32 -4.63 -8.12
CA TRP A 98 -10.37 -4.43 -9.22
C TRP A 98 -10.46 -5.54 -10.26
N SER A 99 -9.79 -5.36 -11.41
CA SER A 99 -9.80 -6.37 -12.47
C SER A 99 -9.14 -7.69 -12.01
N PRO A 100 -9.57 -8.85 -12.54
CA PRO A 100 -8.98 -10.14 -12.18
C PRO A 100 -7.45 -10.19 -12.35
N SER A 101 -6.93 -9.56 -13.42
CA SER A 101 -5.49 -9.49 -13.67
C SER A 101 -4.71 -8.73 -12.59
N VAL A 102 -5.32 -7.72 -11.96
CA VAL A 102 -4.72 -7.05 -10.80
C VAL A 102 -4.83 -7.95 -9.58
N GLN A 103 -6.00 -8.54 -9.33
CA GLN A 103 -6.24 -9.44 -8.18
C GLN A 103 -5.26 -10.62 -8.12
N GLU A 104 -4.88 -11.18 -9.27
CA GLU A 104 -3.92 -12.28 -9.37
C GLU A 104 -2.46 -11.85 -9.12
N ARG A 105 -2.15 -10.56 -9.30
CA ARG A 105 -0.78 -10.02 -9.25
C ARG A 105 -0.51 -9.12 -8.06
N THR A 106 -1.50 -8.92 -7.18
CA THR A 106 -1.34 -8.11 -5.98
C THR A 106 -1.97 -8.75 -4.75
N SER A 107 -1.39 -8.49 -3.59
CA SER A 107 -1.98 -8.84 -2.30
C SER A 107 -1.70 -7.78 -1.24
N PHE A 108 -2.51 -7.77 -0.19
CA PHE A 108 -2.34 -6.91 0.98
C PHE A 108 -2.18 -7.81 2.21
N VAL A 109 -1.14 -7.55 3.00
CA VAL A 109 -0.82 -8.37 4.18
C VAL A 109 -0.50 -7.50 5.38
N VAL A 110 -0.98 -7.89 6.55
CA VAL A 110 -0.54 -7.27 7.82
C VAL A 110 0.84 -7.83 8.14
N GLN A 111 1.87 -6.98 8.13
CA GLN A 111 3.23 -7.40 8.41
C GLN A 111 4.10 -6.24 8.92
N ASP A 112 4.92 -6.54 9.93
CA ASP A 112 6.04 -5.70 10.31
C ASP A 112 7.23 -5.95 9.39
N VAL A 113 7.56 -4.97 8.54
CA VAL A 113 8.72 -5.06 7.64
C VAL A 113 10.03 -5.22 8.40
N CYS A 114 10.14 -4.66 9.61
CA CYS A 114 11.33 -4.78 10.45
C CYS A 114 11.47 -6.18 11.07
N ALA A 115 10.38 -6.97 11.11
CA ALA A 115 10.39 -8.34 11.60
C ALA A 115 10.45 -9.39 10.48
N MET A 116 10.50 -8.97 9.20
CA MET A 116 10.61 -9.90 8.09
C MET A 116 11.99 -10.57 8.04
N THR A 117 12.00 -11.83 7.61
CA THR A 117 13.23 -12.59 7.32
C THR A 117 13.28 -12.90 5.83
N PHE A 118 14.45 -12.71 5.22
CA PHE A 118 14.70 -12.88 3.78
C PHE A 118 15.72 -13.98 3.50
#